data_AF-A0A7W0SEM5-F1
#
_entry.id   AF-A0A7W0SEM5-F1
#
_cell.length_a   1.000
_cell.length_b   1.000
_cell.length_c   1.000
_cell.angle_alpha   90.00
_cell.angle_beta   90.00
_cell.angle_gamma   90.00
#
_symmetry.space_group_name_H-M   'P 1'
#
loop_
_entity.id
_entity.type
_entity.pdbx_description
1 polymer ?
#
loop_
_entity_poly.entity_id
_entity_poly.type
_entity_poly.pdbx_seq_one_letter_code
_entity_poly.pdbx_strand_id
1 'polypeptide(L)'
;MFRTKPLARSLFSTVGLLSVNLSCLLVFPQDIVASEDITGGSSVFVFRKSRKEPQEKAATRGLRSGGGRVRVNKARYDTQVASNRKKRAAQAKTNQELLAKNRARQRNAKITLSTTLTAKADGLLESKQLDPAIATYREALKNNPANT
;
A
#
# COMPACT_ATOMS: atom_id res chain seq x y z
N MET A 1 -36.65 -48.16 -7.00
CA MET A 1 -37.88 -48.05 -6.16
C MET A 1 -38.37 -46.61 -5.91
N PHE A 2 -38.12 -45.62 -6.78
CA PHE A 2 -38.55 -44.20 -6.53
C PHE A 2 -39.43 -43.62 -7.65
N ARG A 3 -40.48 -44.35 -8.07
CA ARG A 3 -41.32 -43.95 -9.21
C ARG A 3 -42.60 -43.18 -8.85
N THR A 4 -43.02 -43.06 -7.59
CA THR A 4 -44.38 -42.54 -7.28
C THR A 4 -44.49 -41.50 -6.15
N LYS A 5 -43.39 -40.99 -5.58
CA LYS A 5 -43.45 -39.97 -4.51
C LYS A 5 -42.85 -38.63 -4.94
N PRO A 6 -43.66 -37.61 -5.30
CA PRO A 6 -43.15 -36.33 -5.84
C PRO A 6 -42.32 -35.56 -4.80
N LEU A 7 -42.67 -35.66 -3.52
CA LEU A 7 -41.92 -35.06 -2.40
C LEU A 7 -40.49 -35.58 -2.29
N ALA A 8 -40.29 -36.89 -2.45
CA ALA A 8 -38.95 -37.48 -2.37
C ALA A 8 -38.05 -36.99 -3.53
N ARG A 9 -38.61 -36.84 -4.73
CA ARG A 9 -37.88 -36.28 -5.88
C ARG A 9 -37.49 -34.82 -5.66
N SER A 10 -38.39 -34.02 -5.10
CA SER A 10 -38.11 -32.62 -4.75
C SER A 10 -36.99 -32.50 -3.73
N LEU A 11 -36.98 -33.32 -2.67
CA LEU A 11 -35.96 -33.29 -1.63
C LEU A 11 -34.58 -33.70 -2.16
N PHE A 12 -34.51 -34.74 -3.00
CA PHE A 12 -33.25 -35.12 -3.63
C PHE A 12 -32.73 -34.04 -4.59
N SER A 13 -33.63 -33.38 -5.33
CA SER A 13 -33.28 -32.27 -6.21
C SER A 13 -32.77 -31.05 -5.42
N THR A 14 -33.39 -30.69 -4.30
CA THR A 14 -32.96 -29.54 -3.51
C THR A 14 -31.63 -29.79 -2.80
N VAL A 15 -31.41 -31.01 -2.28
CA VAL A 15 -30.12 -31.39 -1.68
C VAL A 15 -29.00 -31.39 -2.73
N GLY A 16 -29.27 -31.90 -3.93
CA GLY A 16 -28.32 -31.86 -5.04
C GLY A 16 -28.00 -30.44 -5.52
N LEU A 17 -28.99 -29.56 -5.55
CA LEU A 17 -28.77 -28.15 -5.88
C LEU A 17 -27.99 -27.40 -4.78
N LEU A 18 -28.23 -27.72 -3.51
CA LEU A 18 -27.50 -27.10 -2.39
C LEU A 18 -26.03 -27.53 -2.34
N SER A 19 -25.71 -28.79 -2.65
CA SER A 19 -24.35 -29.31 -2.55
C SER A 19 -23.39 -28.70 -3.59
N VAL A 20 -23.89 -28.38 -4.79
CA VAL A 20 -23.09 -27.74 -5.85
C VAL A 20 -22.82 -26.26 -5.54
N ASN A 21 -23.74 -25.59 -4.82
CA ASN A 21 -23.61 -24.16 -4.50
C ASN A 21 -22.84 -23.90 -3.18
N LEU A 22 -22.65 -24.91 -2.33
CA LEU A 22 -21.97 -24.75 -1.04
C LEU A 22 -20.47 -24.44 -1.17
N SER A 23 -19.83 -24.92 -2.24
CA SER A 23 -18.41 -24.70 -2.53
C SER A 23 -18.05 -23.26 -2.91
N CYS A 24 -19.03 -22.41 -3.22
CA CYS A 24 -18.81 -21.01 -3.58
C CYS A 24 -18.81 -20.05 -2.37
N LEU A 25 -19.08 -20.53 -1.15
CA LEU A 25 -19.34 -19.68 0.02
C LEU A 25 -18.16 -19.56 1.00
N LEU A 26 -17.03 -20.24 0.76
CA LEU A 26 -15.89 -20.24 1.69
C LEU A 26 -14.63 -19.67 1.03
N VAL A 27 -14.29 -18.41 1.33
CA VAL A 27 -12.96 -17.84 1.07
C VAL A 27 -12.25 -17.67 2.41
N PHE A 28 -11.05 -18.28 2.54
CA PHE A 28 -10.29 -18.34 3.77
C PHE A 28 -9.26 -17.19 3.87
N PRO A 29 -9.03 -16.62 5.06
CA PRO A 29 -8.10 -15.49 5.27
C PRO A 29 -6.61 -15.84 5.05
N GLN A 30 -6.29 -17.10 4.83
CA GLN A 30 -4.93 -17.58 4.50
C GLN A 30 -4.52 -17.26 3.04
N ASP A 31 -5.45 -16.88 2.17
CA ASP A 31 -5.18 -16.60 0.74
C ASP A 31 -4.76 -15.15 0.45
N ILE A 32 -4.40 -14.36 1.47
CA ILE A 32 -3.98 -12.96 1.33
C ILE A 32 -2.48 -12.83 1.65
N VAL A 33 -1.65 -12.66 0.61
CA VAL A 33 -0.22 -12.34 0.73
C VAL A 33 -0.01 -10.84 0.47
N ALA A 34 0.62 -10.14 1.42
CA ALA A 34 1.06 -8.77 1.22
C ALA A 34 2.40 -8.78 0.46
N SER A 35 2.39 -8.47 -0.84
CA SER A 35 3.64 -8.16 -1.55
C SER A 35 4.03 -6.71 -1.27
N GLU A 36 5.31 -6.55 -0.91
CA GLU A 36 5.87 -5.36 -0.29
C GLU A 36 5.86 -4.13 -1.19
N ASP A 37 5.66 -3.01 -0.50
CA ASP A 37 5.64 -1.61 -0.90
C ASP A 37 6.44 -1.23 -2.16
N ILE A 38 5.73 -0.82 -3.21
CA ILE A 38 6.26 0.13 -4.19
C ILE A 38 6.19 1.54 -3.56
N THR A 39 7.35 2.17 -3.49
CA THR A 39 7.63 3.52 -3.00
C THR A 39 6.61 4.56 -3.48
N GLY A 40 5.85 5.17 -2.56
CA GLY A 40 5.02 6.33 -2.90
C GLY A 40 3.72 6.53 -2.12
N GLY A 41 3.37 5.67 -1.16
CA GLY A 41 2.13 5.85 -0.38
C GLY A 41 0.85 5.66 -1.20
N SER A 42 0.96 5.16 -2.43
CA SER A 42 -0.15 4.71 -3.27
C SER A 42 -0.21 3.18 -3.24
N SER A 43 -1.14 2.63 -2.48
CA SER A 43 -1.51 1.22 -2.59
C SER A 43 -2.31 1.03 -3.88
N VAL A 44 -1.68 0.46 -4.91
CA VAL A 44 -2.38 0.07 -6.14
C VAL A 44 -2.85 -1.37 -5.97
N PHE A 45 -4.13 -1.53 -5.66
CA PHE A 45 -4.80 -2.82 -5.72
C PHE A 45 -5.10 -3.15 -7.18
N VAL A 46 -4.28 -3.98 -7.81
CA VAL A 46 -4.57 -4.50 -9.15
C VAL A 46 -5.57 -5.64 -9.01
N PHE A 47 -6.85 -5.35 -9.25
CA PHE A 47 -7.86 -6.39 -9.42
C PHE A 47 -7.66 -7.07 -10.77
N ARG A 48 -7.37 -8.38 -10.74
CA ARG A 48 -7.47 -9.23 -11.92
C ARG A 48 -8.95 -9.27 -12.33
N LYS A 49 -9.38 -8.43 -13.28
CA LYS A 49 -10.68 -8.58 -13.96
C LYS A 49 -10.72 -10.02 -14.49
N SER A 50 -11.75 -10.83 -14.33
CA SER A 50 -13.19 -10.62 -14.17
C SER A 50 -13.78 -11.87 -13.51
N ARG A 51 -14.75 -11.81 -12.59
CA ARG A 51 -16.17 -11.59 -12.88
C ARG A 51 -16.90 -11.06 -11.65
N LYS A 52 -17.98 -10.33 -11.94
CA LYS A 52 -18.80 -9.49 -11.08
C LYS A 52 -19.70 -10.33 -10.16
N GLU A 53 -19.72 -10.00 -8.87
CA GLU A 53 -20.96 -9.81 -8.08
C GLU A 53 -20.65 -9.01 -6.79
N PRO A 54 -21.59 -8.16 -6.31
CA PRO A 54 -21.38 -7.30 -5.15
C PRO A 54 -21.40 -8.16 -3.88
N GLN A 55 -20.30 -8.16 -3.12
CA GLN A 55 -20.27 -8.77 -1.79
C GLN A 55 -21.26 -8.04 -0.87
N GLU A 56 -22.44 -8.62 -0.67
CA GLU A 56 -23.31 -8.27 0.45
C GLU A 56 -22.54 -8.56 1.73
N LYS A 57 -22.12 -7.49 2.40
CA LYS A 57 -21.74 -7.56 3.80
C LYS A 57 -23.02 -7.92 4.54
N ALA A 58 -23.24 -9.22 4.77
CA ALA A 58 -24.05 -9.66 5.87
C ALA A 58 -23.38 -9.11 7.15
N ALA A 59 -23.76 -7.88 7.52
CA ALA A 59 -23.79 -7.49 8.89
C ALA A 59 -24.83 -8.40 9.55
N THR A 60 -24.43 -9.64 9.83
CA THR A 60 -25.13 -10.47 10.80
C THR A 60 -24.94 -9.73 12.10
N ARG A 61 -25.85 -8.79 12.34
CA ARG A 61 -26.19 -8.24 13.64
C ARG A 61 -26.76 -9.44 14.39
N GLY A 62 -25.88 -10.36 14.76
CA GLY A 62 -26.21 -11.48 15.60
C GLY A 62 -26.76 -10.89 16.86
N LEU A 63 -28.08 -11.02 17.05
CA LEU A 63 -28.68 -10.99 18.37
C LEU A 63 -28.00 -12.11 19.17
N ARG A 64 -26.86 -11.80 19.78
CA ARG A 64 -26.28 -12.63 20.82
C ARG A 64 -27.00 -12.25 22.11
N SER A 65 -28.00 -13.04 22.47
CA SER A 65 -28.44 -13.10 23.85
C SER A 65 -27.24 -13.52 24.71
N GLY A 66 -26.86 -12.67 25.67
CA GLY A 66 -25.65 -12.86 26.48
C GLY A 66 -24.82 -11.57 26.65
N GLY A 67 -25.43 -10.53 27.20
CA GLY A 67 -24.93 -9.14 27.19
C GLY A 67 -23.69 -8.82 28.04
N GLY A 68 -23.09 -9.77 28.78
CA GLY A 68 -21.97 -9.48 29.70
C GLY A 68 -20.57 -9.72 29.13
N ARG A 69 -20.31 -10.91 28.57
CA ARG A 69 -18.94 -11.35 28.23
C ARG A 69 -18.43 -10.87 26.85
N VAL A 70 -19.33 -10.61 25.90
CA VAL A 70 -18.96 -10.10 24.56
C VAL A 70 -18.50 -8.64 24.61
N ARG A 71 -19.05 -7.83 25.52
CA ARG A 71 -18.67 -6.41 25.69
C ARG A 71 -17.24 -6.25 26.21
N VAL A 72 -16.81 -7.10 27.14
CA VAL A 72 -15.45 -7.05 27.72
C VAL A 72 -14.38 -7.41 26.68
N ASN A 73 -14.63 -8.44 25.86
CA ASN A 73 -13.69 -8.83 24.79
C ASN A 73 -13.64 -7.81 23.66
N LYS A 74 -14.77 -7.19 23.31
CA LYS A 74 -14.82 -6.09 22.34
C LYS A 74 -14.04 -4.86 22.82
N ALA A 75 -14.21 -4.48 24.09
CA ALA A 75 -13.46 -3.35 24.66
C ALA A 75 -11.94 -3.57 24.63
N ARG A 76 -11.46 -4.80 24.91
CA ARG A 76 -10.02 -5.14 24.82
C ARG A 76 -9.49 -5.10 23.39
N TYR A 77 -10.30 -5.55 22.42
CA TYR A 77 -9.94 -5.48 21.01
C TYR A 77 -9.89 -4.03 20.51
N ASP A 78 -10.91 -3.23 20.85
CA ASP A 78 -11.00 -1.82 20.46
C ASP A 78 -9.83 -1.01 21.04
N THR A 79 -9.40 -1.28 22.29
CA THR A 79 -8.22 -0.65 22.89
C THR A 79 -6.91 -1.10 22.23
N GLN A 80 -6.79 -2.37 21.84
CA GLN A 80 -5.63 -2.87 21.10
C GLN A 80 -5.55 -2.26 19.69
N VAL A 81 -6.68 -2.13 18.98
CA VAL A 81 -6.73 -1.47 17.68
C VAL A 81 -6.41 0.02 17.81
N ALA A 82 -6.95 0.71 18.80
CA ALA A 82 -6.66 2.13 19.04
C ALA A 82 -5.17 2.36 19.37
N SER A 83 -4.57 1.52 20.22
CA SER A 83 -3.13 1.62 20.55
C SER A 83 -2.25 1.32 19.34
N ASN A 84 -2.57 0.32 18.52
CA ASN A 84 -1.83 0.02 17.29
C ASN A 84 -1.96 1.14 16.25
N ARG A 85 -3.14 1.76 16.12
CA ARG A 85 -3.32 2.94 15.25
C ARG A 85 -2.44 4.11 15.71
N LYS A 86 -2.36 4.39 17.01
CA LYS A 86 -1.47 5.42 17.56
C LYS A 86 0.00 5.14 17.25
N LYS A 87 0.45 3.88 17.42
CA LYS A 87 1.82 3.46 17.08
C LYS A 87 2.13 3.64 15.59
N ARG A 88 1.23 3.19 14.69
CA ARG A 88 1.39 3.37 13.24
C ARG A 88 1.41 4.84 12.83
N ALA A 89 0.57 5.68 13.45
CA ALA A 89 0.56 7.11 13.18
C ALA A 89 1.88 7.78 13.62
N ALA A 90 2.44 7.39 14.78
CA ALA A 90 3.75 7.87 15.22
C ALA A 90 4.87 7.43 14.26
N GLN A 91 4.89 6.16 13.85
CA GLN A 91 5.85 5.63 12.88
C GLN A 91 5.74 6.29 11.50
N ALA A 92 4.52 6.59 11.05
CA ALA A 92 4.32 7.31 9.79
C ALA A 92 4.93 8.71 9.83
N LYS A 93 4.78 9.43 10.96
CA LYS A 93 5.41 10.74 11.16
C LYS A 93 6.93 10.64 11.14
N THR A 94 7.51 9.69 11.88
CA THR A 94 8.98 9.50 11.89
C THR A 94 9.50 9.13 10.50
N ASN A 95 8.79 8.28 9.76
CA ASN A 95 9.17 7.90 8.41
C ASN A 95 9.08 9.10 7.44
N GLN A 96 8.05 9.95 7.56
CA GLN A 96 7.95 11.18 6.79
C GLN A 96 9.11 12.14 7.10
N GLU A 97 9.47 12.31 8.37
CA GLU A 97 10.62 13.13 8.77
C GLU A 97 11.95 12.57 8.22
N LEU A 98 12.16 11.26 8.25
CA LEU A 98 13.33 10.61 7.68
C LEU A 98 13.40 10.80 6.15
N LEU A 99 12.28 10.63 5.45
CA LEU A 99 12.18 10.88 4.02
C LEU A 99 12.46 12.35 3.67
N ALA A 100 11.95 13.29 4.47
CA ALA A 100 12.23 14.71 4.30
C ALA A 100 13.72 15.03 4.49
N LYS A 101 14.35 14.48 5.53
CA LYS A 101 15.80 14.62 5.78
C LYS A 101 16.63 14.05 4.64
N ASN A 102 16.27 12.88 4.11
CA ASN A 102 16.97 12.27 2.99
C ASN A 102 16.85 13.10 1.71
N ARG A 103 15.67 13.65 1.42
CA ARG A 103 15.47 14.57 0.29
C ARG A 103 16.28 15.86 0.46
N ALA A 104 16.34 16.40 1.68
CA ALA A 104 17.16 17.58 1.97
C ALA A 104 18.67 17.29 1.76
N ARG A 105 19.17 16.14 2.23
CA ARG A 105 20.55 15.71 1.98
C ARG A 105 20.87 15.58 0.49
N GLN A 106 19.96 14.99 -0.29
CA GLN A 106 20.14 14.86 -1.74
C GLN A 106 20.18 16.23 -2.45
N ARG A 107 19.33 17.18 -2.03
CA ARG A 107 19.38 18.56 -2.55
C ARG A 107 20.70 19.23 -2.20
N ASN A 108 21.13 19.14 -0.95
CA ASN A 108 22.40 19.72 -0.51
C ASN A 108 23.59 19.10 -1.25
N ALA A 109 23.59 17.79 -1.47
CA ALA A 109 24.63 17.10 -2.24
C ALA A 109 24.70 17.60 -3.69
N LYS A 110 23.56 17.86 -4.34
CA LYS A 110 23.53 18.46 -5.69
C LYS A 110 24.06 19.89 -5.70
N ILE A 111 23.72 20.69 -4.69
CA ILE A 111 24.23 22.06 -4.54
C ILE A 111 25.76 22.01 -4.38
N THR A 112 26.28 21.19 -3.46
CA THR A 112 27.73 21.06 -3.25
C THR A 112 28.44 20.55 -4.51
N LEU A 113 27.84 19.61 -5.24
CA LEU A 113 28.40 19.14 -6.51
C LEU A 113 28.46 20.30 -7.52
N SER A 114 27.37 21.06 -7.67
CA SER A 114 27.34 22.21 -8.58
C SER A 114 28.41 23.25 -8.22
N THR A 115 28.61 23.55 -6.93
CA THR A 115 29.65 24.50 -6.49
C THR A 115 31.07 23.97 -6.73
N THR A 116 31.28 22.66 -6.62
CA THR A 116 32.60 22.07 -6.94
C THR A 116 32.89 22.10 -8.44
N LEU A 117 31.87 21.92 -9.28
CA LEU A 117 32.03 21.99 -10.73
C LEU A 117 32.27 23.43 -11.19
N THR A 118 31.62 24.43 -10.58
CA THR A 118 31.92 25.84 -10.89
C THR A 118 33.36 26.18 -10.52
N ALA A 119 33.84 25.81 -9.33
CA ALA A 119 35.23 26.04 -8.94
C ALA A 119 36.24 25.36 -9.90
N LYS A 120 35.91 24.16 -10.37
CA LYS A 120 36.70 23.47 -11.40
C LYS A 120 36.70 24.22 -12.73
N ALA A 121 35.53 24.72 -13.15
CA ALA A 121 35.39 25.50 -14.38
C ALA A 121 36.16 26.83 -14.32
N ASP A 122 36.19 27.48 -13.15
CA ASP A 122 36.97 28.70 -12.91
C ASP A 122 38.47 28.44 -13.14
N GLY A 123 39.01 27.32 -12.62
CA GLY A 123 40.41 26.93 -12.89
C GLY A 123 40.69 26.59 -14.37
N LEU A 124 39.70 26.07 -15.10
CA LEU A 124 39.80 25.85 -16.55
C LEU A 124 39.79 27.17 -17.33
N LEU A 125 39.03 28.18 -16.87
CA LEU A 125 39.07 29.53 -17.43
C LEU A 125 40.43 30.19 -17.22
N GLU A 126 41.00 30.09 -16.01
CA GLU A 126 42.33 30.63 -15.70
C GLU A 126 43.42 30.02 -16.58
N SER A 127 43.30 28.72 -16.90
CA SER A 127 44.20 28.00 -17.82
C SER A 127 43.88 28.21 -19.30
N LYS A 128 42.95 29.13 -19.63
CA LYS A 128 42.50 29.47 -21.00
C LYS A 128 41.88 28.30 -21.78
N GLN A 129 41.46 27.25 -21.08
CA GLN A 129 40.77 26.11 -21.68
C GLN A 129 39.26 26.39 -21.75
N LEU A 130 38.87 27.22 -22.72
CA LEU A 130 37.50 27.75 -22.82
C LEU A 130 36.44 26.67 -23.09
N ASP A 131 36.68 25.77 -24.05
CA ASP A 131 35.73 24.71 -24.40
C ASP A 131 35.42 23.76 -23.22
N PRO A 132 36.41 23.21 -22.49
CA PRO A 132 36.11 22.37 -21.33
C PRO A 132 35.55 23.18 -20.15
N ALA A 133 35.89 24.47 -20.00
CA ALA A 133 35.26 25.33 -18.99
C ALA A 133 33.75 25.47 -19.27
N ILE A 134 33.36 25.77 -20.51
CA ILE A 134 31.95 25.88 -20.92
C ILE A 134 31.20 24.57 -20.68
N ALA A 135 31.80 23.43 -21.04
CA ALA A 135 31.20 22.12 -20.78
C ALA A 135 30.97 21.89 -19.27
N THR A 136 31.96 22.23 -18.45
CA THR A 136 31.90 22.06 -16.99
C THR A 136 30.86 22.98 -16.33
N TYR A 137 30.72 24.23 -16.78
CA TYR A 137 29.65 25.13 -16.31
C TYR A 137 28.26 24.59 -16.68
N ARG A 138 28.09 24.05 -17.89
CA ARG A 138 26.82 23.43 -18.30
C ARG A 138 26.48 22.22 -17.42
N GLU A 139 27.46 21.43 -17.01
CA GLU A 139 27.27 20.33 -16.06
C GLU A 139 26.91 20.82 -14.66
N ALA A 140 27.49 21.93 -14.19
CA ALA A 140 27.11 22.55 -12.93
C ALA A 140 25.64 22.99 -12.94
N LEU A 141 25.20 23.65 -14.02
CA LEU A 141 23.81 24.11 -14.20
C LEU A 141 22.81 22.95 -14.32
N LYS A 142 23.19 21.81 -14.90
CA LYS A 142 22.34 20.60 -14.90
C LYS A 142 22.04 20.09 -13.48
N ASN A 143 22.99 20.22 -12.56
CA ASN A 143 22.85 19.77 -11.18
C ASN A 143 22.12 20.80 -10.29
N ASN A 144 22.33 22.09 -10.56
CA ASN A 144 21.63 23.19 -9.91
C ASN A 144 21.32 24.31 -10.92
N PRO A 145 20.10 24.33 -11.50
CA PRO A 145 19.72 25.33 -12.50
C PRO A 145 19.66 26.77 -11.96
N ALA A 146 19.55 26.93 -10.63
CA ALA A 146 19.53 28.23 -9.96
C ALA A 146 20.92 28.73 -9.57
N ASN A 147 21.98 28.02 -9.97
CA ASN A 147 23.37 28.44 -9.76
C ASN A 147 23.79 29.44 -10.85
N THR A 148 23.20 30.64 -10.81
CA THR A 148 23.48 31.74 -11.73
C THR A 148 24.59 32.65 -11.22
#